data_AF-A0A059WS90-F1
#
_entry.id   AF-A0A059WS90-F1
#
_cell.length_a   1.000
_cell.length_b   1.000
_cell.length_c   1.000
_cell.angle_alpha   90.00
_cell.angle_beta   90.00
_cell.angle_gamma   90.00
#
_symmetry.space_group_name_H-M   'P 1'
#
loop_
_entity.id
_entity.type
_entity.pdbx_description
1 polymer ?
#
loop_
_entity_poly.entity_id
_entity_poly.type
_entity_poly.pdbx_seq_one_letter_code
_entity_poly.pdbx_strand_id
1 'polypeptide(L)'
;MTIQFSRWLAIVGGILTPLAETIRRWSTWQESPPNLFDDYIIGAFLLYGAWRVGKDVQSGQRFLAAAWAFACGLGYYSFFGQLNSLRLHERDPAPIPSEWVAVIKGIAVALAIIALVISLRRLPESKVRQD
;
A
#
# COMPACT_ATOMS: atom_id res chain seq x y z
N MET A 1 -5.60 -16.91 -10.53
CA MET A 1 -4.67 -15.87 -11.07
C MET A 1 -4.81 -14.52 -10.38
N THR A 2 -6.01 -14.12 -9.95
CA THR A 2 -6.28 -12.83 -9.28
C THR A 2 -5.52 -12.61 -7.97
N ILE A 3 -5.52 -13.57 -7.04
CA ILE A 3 -4.84 -13.39 -5.73
C ILE A 3 -3.32 -13.24 -5.86
N GLN A 4 -2.70 -13.84 -6.88
CA GLN A 4 -1.25 -13.72 -7.13
C GLN A 4 -0.88 -12.32 -7.62
N PHE A 5 -1.75 -11.68 -8.41
CA PHE A 5 -1.56 -10.28 -8.81
C PHE A 5 -1.61 -9.34 -7.59
N SER A 6 -2.59 -9.52 -6.70
CA SER A 6 -2.67 -8.75 -5.45
C SER A 6 -1.45 -8.99 -4.54
N ARG A 7 -0.99 -10.24 -4.44
CA ARG A 7 0.24 -10.58 -3.71
C ARG A 7 1.48 -9.91 -4.31
N TRP A 8 1.63 -9.92 -5.63
CA TRP A 8 2.74 -9.26 -6.31
C TRP A 8 2.71 -7.75 -6.07
N LEU A 9 1.55 -7.10 -6.21
CA LEU A 9 1.37 -5.69 -5.88
C LEU A 9 1.74 -5.40 -4.42
N ALA A 10 1.43 -6.30 -3.49
CA ALA A 10 1.76 -6.10 -2.08
C ALA A 10 3.26 -6.22 -1.81
N ILE A 11 3.98 -7.07 -2.55
CA ILE A 11 5.45 -7.13 -2.48
C ILE A 11 6.05 -5.83 -3.03
N VAL A 12 5.60 -5.41 -4.21
CA VAL A 12 6.09 -4.19 -4.87
C VAL A 12 5.78 -2.97 -4.02
N GLY A 13 4.52 -2.75 -3.64
CA GLY A 13 4.12 -1.64 -2.78
C GLY A 13 4.76 -1.72 -1.40
N GLY A 14 4.87 -2.92 -0.84
CA GLY A 14 5.49 -3.12 0.47
C GLY A 14 6.96 -2.71 0.55
N ILE A 15 7.66 -2.71 -0.58
CA ILE A 15 9.05 -2.26 -0.71
C ILE A 15 9.12 -0.81 -1.18
N LEU A 16 8.37 -0.46 -2.23
CA LEU A 16 8.47 0.85 -2.86
C LEU A 16 7.94 1.98 -1.97
N THR A 17 6.88 1.75 -1.20
CA THR A 17 6.30 2.77 -0.32
C THR A 17 7.31 3.28 0.73
N PRO A 18 7.91 2.43 1.58
CA PRO A 18 8.91 2.90 2.54
C PRO A 18 10.17 3.47 1.88
N LEU A 19 10.61 2.91 0.75
CA LEU A 19 11.75 3.45 0.01
C LEU A 19 11.48 4.86 -0.54
N ALA A 20 10.32 5.06 -1.17
CA ALA A 20 9.93 6.35 -1.72
C ALA A 20 9.85 7.41 -0.61
N GLU A 21 9.27 7.07 0.55
CA GLU A 21 9.17 7.99 1.67
C GLU A 21 10.54 8.29 2.30
N THR A 22 11.41 7.29 2.39
CA THR A 22 12.81 7.48 2.82
C THR A 22 13.51 8.48 1.93
N ILE A 23 13.40 8.34 0.61
CA ILE A 23 14.01 9.27 -0.36
C ILE A 23 13.38 10.67 -0.22
N ARG A 24 12.05 10.73 -0.12
CA ARG A 24 11.29 11.99 -0.07
C ARG A 24 11.62 12.83 1.16
N ARG A 25 11.82 12.18 2.31
CA ARG A 25 12.06 12.84 3.59
C ARG A 25 13.50 12.71 4.08
N TRP A 26 14.43 12.23 3.26
CA TRP A 26 15.82 12.00 3.70
C TRP A 26 16.49 13.26 4.26
N SER A 27 16.19 14.44 3.71
CA SER A 27 16.70 15.73 4.20
C SER A 27 15.92 16.31 5.38
N THR A 28 14.69 15.84 5.63
CA THR A 28 13.74 16.43 6.60
C THR A 28 13.22 15.40 7.61
N TRP A 29 13.88 14.26 7.77
CA TRP A 29 13.37 13.12 8.56
C TRP A 29 13.16 13.44 10.04
N GLN A 30 13.85 14.46 10.56
CA GLN A 30 13.74 14.91 11.94
C GLN A 30 12.52 15.82 12.19
N GLU A 31 11.94 16.41 11.13
CA GLU A 31 10.89 17.42 11.24
C GLU A 31 9.51 16.83 11.51
N SER A 32 9.27 15.58 11.08
CA SER A 32 8.00 14.88 11.31
C SER A 32 8.18 13.36 11.32
N PRO A 33 8.78 12.79 12.39
CA PRO A 33 9.08 11.37 12.49
C PRO A 33 7.86 10.45 12.32
N PRO A 34 6.65 10.74 12.88
CA PRO A 34 5.49 9.87 12.73
C PRO A 34 5.07 9.61 11.28
N ASN A 35 5.24 10.60 10.40
CA ASN A 35 4.91 10.52 8.97
C ASN A 35 5.97 9.76 8.15
N LEU A 36 7.08 9.35 8.78
CA LEU A 36 8.03 8.44 8.16
C LEU A 36 7.64 6.99 8.51
N PHE A 37 7.10 6.75 9.70
CA PHE A 37 6.83 5.41 10.21
C PHE A 37 5.58 4.76 9.63
N ASP A 38 4.57 5.54 9.25
CA ASP A 38 3.34 5.05 8.63
C ASP A 38 3.62 4.22 7.36
N ASP A 39 4.51 4.72 6.48
CA ASP A 39 4.88 4.02 5.24
C ASP A 39 5.66 2.72 5.49
N TYR A 40 6.44 2.64 6.57
CA TYR A 40 7.07 1.39 7.00
C TYR A 40 6.06 0.40 7.59
N ILE A 41 5.07 0.88 8.35
CA ILE A 41 4.01 0.03 8.89
C ILE A 41 3.16 -0.54 7.75
N ILE A 42 2.77 0.28 6.77
CA ILE A 42 2.10 -0.17 5.55
C ILE A 42 2.97 -1.22 4.85
N GLY A 43 4.26 -0.90 4.66
CA GLY A 43 5.22 -1.82 4.04
C GLY A 43 5.26 -3.18 4.72
N ALA A 44 5.40 -3.19 6.04
CA ALA A 44 5.43 -4.40 6.84
C ALA A 44 4.14 -5.21 6.73
N PHE A 45 2.98 -4.57 6.79
CA PHE A 45 1.68 -5.26 6.66
C PHE A 45 1.47 -5.87 5.28
N LEU A 46 1.83 -5.15 4.22
CA LEU A 46 1.73 -5.65 2.85
C LEU A 46 2.65 -6.86 2.63
N LEU A 47 3.90 -6.76 3.07
CA LEU A 47 4.87 -7.87 2.99
C LEU A 47 4.42 -9.07 3.83
N TYR A 48 3.90 -8.84 5.03
CA TYR A 48 3.36 -9.90 5.88
C TYR A 48 2.17 -10.61 5.22
N GLY A 49 1.21 -9.85 4.69
CA GLY A 49 0.07 -10.39 3.96
C GLY A 49 0.50 -11.22 2.74
N ALA A 50 1.46 -10.70 1.96
CA ALA A 50 2.02 -11.39 0.80
C ALA A 50 2.75 -12.68 1.16
N TRP A 51 3.49 -12.67 2.28
CA TRP A 51 4.17 -13.85 2.82
C TRP A 51 3.17 -14.90 3.29
N ARG A 52 2.12 -14.50 4.03
CA ARG A 52 1.05 -15.42 4.48
C ARG A 52 0.36 -16.11 3.31
N VAL A 53 -0.02 -15.37 2.27
CA VAL A 53 -0.61 -15.96 1.04
C VAL A 53 0.37 -16.88 0.32
N GLY A 54 1.67 -16.61 0.38
CA GLY A 54 2.71 -17.49 -0.17
C GLY A 54 2.85 -18.83 0.57
N LYS A 55 2.47 -18.89 1.84
CA LYS A 55 2.48 -20.13 2.65
C LYS A 55 1.20 -20.93 2.48
N ASP A 56 0.06 -20.25 2.57
CA ASP A 56 -1.26 -20.84 2.36
C ASP A 56 -2.21 -19.75 1.85
N VAL A 57 -2.73 -19.97 0.66
CA VAL A 57 -3.59 -19.00 -0.03
C VAL A 57 -4.91 -18.82 0.72
N GLN A 58 -5.50 -19.89 1.27
CA GLN A 58 -6.81 -19.84 1.93
C GLN A 58 -6.73 -19.08 3.25
N SER A 59 -5.81 -19.44 4.15
CA SER A 59 -5.67 -18.73 5.42
C SER A 59 -4.97 -17.38 5.28
N GLY A 60 -4.13 -17.19 4.25
CA GLY A 60 -3.36 -15.97 4.02
C GLY A 60 -4.18 -14.82 3.45
N GLN A 61 -5.23 -15.13 2.67
CA GLN A 61 -6.06 -14.14 1.99
C GLN A 61 -6.59 -13.04 2.93
N ARG A 62 -7.09 -13.42 4.11
CA ARG A 62 -7.63 -12.47 5.09
C ARG A 62 -6.60 -11.45 5.58
N PHE A 63 -5.34 -11.89 5.75
CA PHE A 63 -4.25 -11.00 6.17
C PHE A 63 -3.87 -10.03 5.06
N LEU A 64 -3.82 -10.52 3.82
CA LEU A 64 -3.57 -9.67 2.65
C LEU A 64 -4.72 -8.66 2.45
N ALA A 65 -5.97 -9.05 2.65
CA ALA A 65 -7.12 -8.14 2.60
C ALA A 65 -7.03 -7.07 3.71
N ALA A 66 -6.71 -7.46 4.94
CA ALA A 66 -6.52 -6.50 6.05
C ALA A 66 -5.39 -5.50 5.77
N ALA A 67 -4.26 -5.98 5.24
CA ALA A 67 -3.14 -5.12 4.85
C ALA A 67 -3.54 -4.10 3.76
N TRP A 68 -4.27 -4.53 2.74
CA TRP A 68 -4.77 -3.62 1.70
C TRP A 68 -5.84 -2.65 2.21
N ALA A 69 -6.71 -3.08 3.13
CA ALA A 69 -7.69 -2.18 3.74
C ALA A 69 -7.01 -1.08 4.56
N PHE A 70 -5.99 -1.45 5.33
CA PHE A 70 -5.16 -0.49 6.06
C PHE A 70 -4.44 0.48 5.11
N ALA A 71 -3.81 -0.06 4.05
CA ALA A 71 -3.15 0.75 3.03
C ALA A 71 -4.11 1.70 2.31
N CYS A 72 -5.36 1.29 2.05
CA CYS A 72 -6.38 2.18 1.48
C CYS A 72 -6.74 3.32 2.43
N GLY A 73 -6.87 3.04 3.73
CA GLY A 73 -7.20 4.07 4.73
C GLY A 73 -6.10 5.13 4.85
N LEU A 74 -4.84 4.71 4.97
CA LEU A 74 -3.71 5.64 5.03
C LEU A 74 -3.43 6.31 3.69
N GLY A 75 -3.56 5.58 2.58
CA GLY A 75 -3.44 6.12 1.23
C GLY A 75 -4.48 7.21 0.95
N TYR A 76 -5.73 7.03 1.39
CA TYR A 76 -6.77 8.06 1.35
C TYR A 76 -6.31 9.32 2.08
N TYR A 77 -5.92 9.18 3.36
CA TYR A 77 -5.45 10.31 4.16
C TYR A 77 -4.27 11.04 3.49
N SER A 78 -3.26 10.30 3.01
CA SER A 78 -2.06 10.84 2.38
C SER A 78 -2.35 11.54 1.04
N PHE A 79 -3.24 10.99 0.21
CA PHE A 79 -3.61 11.56 -1.08
C PHE A 79 -4.42 12.86 -0.92
N PHE A 80 -5.45 12.86 -0.09
CA PHE A 80 -6.25 14.06 0.13
C PHE A 80 -5.48 15.14 0.90
N GLY A 81 -4.57 14.75 1.80
CA GLY A 81 -3.59 15.65 2.40
C GLY A 81 -2.73 16.34 1.32
N GLN A 82 -2.21 15.57 0.36
CA GLN A 82 -1.43 16.12 -0.76
C GLN A 82 -2.23 17.11 -1.62
N LEU A 83 -3.47 16.78 -1.95
CA LEU A 83 -4.35 17.67 -2.73
C LEU A 83 -4.63 18.98 -1.99
N ASN A 84 -4.78 18.91 -0.66
CA ASN A 84 -4.94 20.11 0.16
C ASN A 84 -3.66 20.96 0.17
N SER A 85 -2.49 20.37 0.37
CA SER A 85 -1.21 21.07 0.31
C SER A 85 -0.96 21.71 -1.06
N LEU A 86 -1.33 21.04 -2.15
CA LEU A 86 -1.30 21.60 -3.51
C LEU A 86 -2.19 22.83 -3.65
N ARG A 87 -3.44 22.75 -3.15
CA ARG A 87 -4.38 23.87 -3.17
C ARG A 87 -3.85 25.07 -2.38
N LEU A 88 -3.13 24.82 -1.29
CA LEU A 88 -2.53 25.84 -0.43
C LEU A 88 -1.15 26.32 -0.91
N HIS A 89 -0.62 25.77 -2.01
CA HIS A 89 0.72 26.06 -2.53
C HIS A 89 1.84 25.80 -1.52
N GLU A 90 1.64 24.81 -0.64
CA GLU A 90 2.67 24.34 0.28
C GLU A 90 3.76 23.58 -0.48
N ARG A 91 5.02 23.76 -0.08
CA ARG A 91 6.14 23.01 -0.68
C ARG A 91 6.17 21.59 -0.14
N ASP A 92 6.21 20.61 -1.04
CA ASP A 92 6.54 19.22 -0.70
C ASP A 92 8.06 19.06 -0.55
N PRO A 93 8.56 18.31 0.45
CA PRO A 93 9.98 17.97 0.57
C PRO A 93 10.49 17.06 -0.56
N ALA A 94 9.60 16.48 -1.39
CA ALA A 94 9.99 15.62 -2.50
C ALA A 94 10.92 16.31 -3.51
N PRO A 95 11.87 15.57 -4.12
CA PRO A 95 12.74 16.07 -5.18
C PRO A 95 12.02 16.23 -6.53
N ILE A 96 10.70 16.08 -6.57
CA ILE A 96 9.84 16.17 -7.76
C ILE A 96 8.70 17.17 -7.52
N PRO A 97 8.12 17.74 -8.59
CA PRO A 97 7.00 18.68 -8.43
C PRO A 97 5.82 18.06 -7.69
N SER A 98 5.16 18.87 -6.85
CA SER A 98 4.11 18.41 -5.95
C SER A 98 2.89 17.85 -6.70
N GLU A 99 2.65 18.30 -7.93
CA GLU A 99 1.60 17.80 -8.82
C GLU A 99 1.86 16.33 -9.20
N TRP A 100 3.12 15.99 -9.49
CA TRP A 100 3.52 14.61 -9.78
C TRP A 100 3.41 13.72 -8.54
N VAL A 101 3.73 14.23 -7.36
CA VAL A 101 3.51 13.49 -6.09
C VAL A 101 2.03 13.14 -5.92
N ALA A 102 1.12 14.10 -6.19
CA ALA A 102 -0.32 13.85 -6.11
C ALA A 102 -0.78 12.80 -7.13
N VAL A 103 -0.31 12.86 -8.38
CA VAL A 103 -0.65 11.86 -9.41
C VAL A 103 -0.19 10.46 -8.98
N ILE A 104 1.06 10.34 -8.49
CA ILE A 104 1.62 9.06 -8.01
C ILE A 104 0.78 8.51 -6.85
N LYS A 105 0.46 9.34 -5.85
CA LYS A 105 -0.40 8.94 -4.73
C LYS A 105 -1.79 8.51 -5.19
N GLY A 106 -2.39 9.23 -6.14
CA GLY A 106 -3.69 8.88 -6.71
C GLY A 106 -3.69 7.51 -7.39
N ILE A 107 -2.66 7.23 -8.20
CA ILE A 107 -2.47 5.92 -8.84
C ILE A 107 -2.27 4.83 -7.77
N ALA A 108 -1.44 5.09 -6.75
CA ALA A 108 -1.19 4.14 -5.67
C ALA A 108 -2.47 3.77 -4.90
N VAL A 109 -3.31 4.76 -4.58
CA VAL A 109 -4.62 4.53 -3.93
C VAL A 109 -5.55 3.71 -4.83
N ALA A 110 -5.63 4.03 -6.13
CA ALA A 110 -6.45 3.27 -7.06
C ALA A 110 -6.01 1.80 -7.16
N LEU A 111 -4.70 1.55 -7.24
CA LEU A 111 -4.13 0.20 -7.23
C LEU A 111 -4.40 -0.53 -5.91
N ALA A 112 -4.29 0.15 -4.78
CA ALA A 112 -4.60 -0.42 -3.47
C ALA A 112 -6.08 -0.85 -3.36
N ILE A 113 -7.01 -0.04 -3.87
CA ILE A 113 -8.44 -0.38 -3.91
C ILE A 113 -8.68 -1.60 -4.81
N ILE A 114 -8.08 -1.63 -6.00
CA ILE A 114 -8.18 -2.79 -6.90
C ILE A 114 -7.65 -4.05 -6.22
N ALA A 115 -6.48 -3.96 -5.58
CA ALA A 115 -5.86 -5.09 -4.89
C ALA A 115 -6.68 -5.55 -3.67
N LEU A 116 -7.30 -4.63 -2.93
CA LEU A 116 -8.24 -4.95 -1.85
C LEU A 116 -9.46 -5.71 -2.38
N VAL A 117 -10.12 -5.17 -3.42
CA VAL A 117 -11.29 -5.80 -4.03
C VAL A 117 -10.94 -7.21 -4.51
N ILE A 118 -9.77 -7.39 -5.13
CA ILE A 118 -9.27 -8.70 -5.54
C ILE A 118 -9.07 -9.63 -4.34
N SER A 119 -8.46 -9.13 -3.26
CA SER A 119 -8.21 -9.91 -2.03
C SER A 119 -9.47 -10.28 -1.27
N LEU A 120 -10.60 -9.59 -1.48
CA LEU A 120 -11.89 -9.92 -0.87
C LEU A 120 -12.71 -10.94 -1.68
N ARG A 121 -12.35 -11.21 -2.94
CA ARG A 121 -13.08 -12.18 -3.78
C ARG A 121 -12.88 -13.59 -3.25
N ARG A 122 -13.95 -14.38 -3.17
CA ARG A 122 -13.87 -15.79 -2.74
C ARG A 122 -12.88 -16.57 -3.61
N LEU A 123 -12.02 -17.35 -2.96
CA LEU A 123 -11.19 -18.31 -3.66
C LEU A 123 -12.05 -19.49 -4.11
N PRO A 124 -11.72 -20.14 -5.25
CA PRO A 124 -12.37 -21.38 -5.64
C PRO A 124 -12.19 -22.41 -4.52
N GLU A 125 -13.29 -23.04 -4.08
CA GLU A 125 -13.21 -24.14 -3.12
C GLU A 125 -12.36 -25.25 -3.74
N SER A 126 -11.28 -25.64 -3.06
CA SER A 126 -10.55 -26.85 -3.41
C SER A 126 -11.52 -28.01 -3.18
N LYS A 127 -11.90 -28.74 -4.24
CA LYS A 127 -12.65 -30.01 -4.12
C LYS A 127 -11.99 -30.83 -3.03
N VAL A 128 -12.66 -30.96 -1.88
CA VAL A 128 -12.23 -31.81 -0.79
C VAL A 128 -12.14 -33.21 -1.38
N ARG A 129 -10.91 -33.74 -1.40
CA ARG A 129 -10.62 -35.10 -1.83
C ARG A 129 -11.35 -36.03 -0.86
N GLN A 130 -12.47 -36.58 -1.31
CA GLN A 130 -13.14 -37.70 -0.66
C GLN A 130 -12.42 -38.97 -1.15
N ASP A 131 -11.35 -39.33 -0.45
CA ASP A 131 -10.73 -40.66 -0.55
C ASP A 131 -10.84 -41.33 0.82
#